data_AF-A0A0B8PHE5-F1
#
_entry.id   AF-A0A0B8PHE5-F1
#
_cell.length_a   1.000
_cell.length_b   1.000
_cell.length_c   1.000
_cell.angle_alpha   90.00
_cell.angle_beta   90.00
_cell.angle_gamma   90.00
#
_symmetry.space_group_name_H-M   'P 1'
#
loop_
_entity.id
_entity.type
_entity.pdbx_description
1 polymer ?
#
loop_
_entity_poly.entity_id
_entity_poly.type
_entity_poly.pdbx_seq_one_letter_code
_entity_poly.pdbx_strand_id
1 'polypeptide(L)'
;MDTKQRAVSRLIAQAGQMLHAHGAESALIGGIMQRIGLACGMDEVEVSLTANALVVTTLYKDHCITTTRRCPDRGINMRVITEVQRICIMLEKGILNFELAQTKLDNITPERYNRWLVVGMIGLSCASFSHLAGGDLQVFIMTFIASAIGMIVRQEIGHRHFNPLLNFAVTAFVTSFISAQAVVFQIGNQLILLWHHRY
;
A
#
# COMPACT_ATOMS: atom_id res chain seq x y z
N MET A 1 12.81 25.87 26.39
CA MET A 1 11.93 25.85 25.20
C MET A 1 12.44 24.87 24.14
N ASP A 2 13.74 24.56 24.16
CA ASP A 2 14.43 23.59 23.29
C ASP A 2 13.87 22.16 23.36
N THR A 3 13.34 21.77 24.53
CA THR A 3 12.77 20.43 24.74
C THR A 3 11.53 20.20 23.88
N LYS A 4 10.71 21.24 23.64
CA LYS A 4 9.49 21.13 22.82
C LYS A 4 9.85 20.97 21.35
N GLN A 5 10.75 21.80 20.83
CA GLN A 5 11.22 21.70 19.44
C GLN A 5 11.84 20.32 19.18
N ARG A 6 12.75 19.87 20.06
CA ARG A 6 13.38 18.55 19.94
C ARG A 6 12.37 17.39 19.99
N ALA A 7 11.33 17.48 20.81
CA ALA A 7 10.27 16.47 20.86
C ALA A 7 9.46 16.43 19.56
N VAL A 8 9.10 17.61 19.02
CA VAL A 8 8.35 17.73 17.76
C VAL A 8 9.19 17.26 16.57
N SER A 9 10.47 17.65 16.45
CA SER A 9 11.36 17.17 15.39
C SER A 9 11.52 15.65 15.44
N ARG A 10 11.58 15.05 16.64
CA ARG A 10 11.62 13.59 16.82
C ARG A 10 10.32 12.92 16.36
N LEU A 11 9.16 13.50 16.68
CA LEU A 11 7.86 12.99 16.25
C LEU A 11 7.72 13.04 14.72
N ILE A 12 8.09 14.16 14.10
CA ILE A 12 8.06 14.32 12.63
C ILE A 12 9.00 13.32 11.97
N ALA A 13 10.23 13.18 12.49
CA ALA A 13 11.20 12.23 11.97
C ALA A 13 10.73 10.77 12.11
N GLN A 14 10.06 10.42 13.22
CA GLN A 14 9.50 9.09 13.42
C GLN A 14 8.32 8.80 12.47
N ALA A 15 7.41 9.76 12.30
CA ALA A 15 6.29 9.65 11.36
C ALA A 15 6.79 9.50 9.93
N GLY A 16 7.74 10.34 9.51
CA GLY A 16 8.41 10.22 8.22
C GLY A 16 9.11 8.88 8.04
N GLN A 17 9.77 8.37 9.08
CA GLN A 17 10.48 7.09 9.02
C GLN A 17 9.50 5.93 8.82
N MET A 18 8.35 5.95 9.51
CA MET A 18 7.32 4.95 9.33
C MET A 18 6.72 5.00 7.92
N LEU A 19 6.38 6.19 7.44
CA LEU A 19 5.82 6.36 6.09
C LEU A 19 6.81 5.89 5.01
N HIS A 20 8.08 6.29 5.13
CA HIS A 20 9.14 5.90 4.20
C HIS A 20 9.42 4.40 4.24
N ALA A 21 9.51 3.81 5.43
CA ALA A 21 9.74 2.37 5.60
C ALA A 21 8.59 1.51 5.05
N HIS A 22 7.37 2.05 4.97
CA HIS A 22 6.18 1.36 4.47
C HIS A 22 5.80 1.71 3.03
N GLY A 23 6.69 2.37 2.28
CA GLY A 23 6.52 2.63 0.85
C GLY A 23 5.49 3.72 0.53
N ALA A 24 5.29 4.69 1.42
CA ALA A 24 4.49 5.87 1.11
C ALA A 24 5.14 6.71 0.00
N GLU A 25 4.32 7.37 -0.79
CA GLU A 25 4.79 8.28 -1.84
C GLU A 25 5.58 9.46 -1.23
N SER A 26 6.72 9.82 -1.82
CA SER A 26 7.60 10.89 -1.31
C SER A 26 6.89 12.23 -1.11
N ALA A 27 5.98 12.60 -2.02
CA ALA A 27 5.20 13.83 -1.91
C ALA A 27 4.24 13.78 -0.70
N LEU A 28 3.64 12.63 -0.44
CA LEU A 28 2.79 12.42 0.73
C LEU A 28 3.61 12.50 2.03
N ILE A 29 4.79 11.89 2.07
CA ILE A 29 5.68 11.94 3.24
C ILE A 29 6.02 13.40 3.58
N GLY A 30 6.49 14.18 2.60
CA GLY A 30 6.81 15.60 2.77
C GLY A 30 5.61 16.40 3.27
N GLY A 31 4.44 16.23 2.63
CA GLY A 31 3.22 16.94 3.00
C GLY A 31 2.75 16.63 4.43
N ILE A 32 2.77 15.37 4.86
CA ILE A 32 2.40 14.99 6.23
C ILE A 32 3.39 15.58 7.25
N MET A 33 4.70 15.44 6.99
CA MET A 33 5.73 15.92 7.91
C MET A 33 5.66 17.44 8.12
N GLN A 34 5.43 18.20 7.04
CA GLN A 34 5.27 19.65 7.11
C GLN A 34 4.00 20.04 7.90
N ARG A 35 2.86 19.39 7.59
CA ARG A 35 1.58 19.64 8.29
C ARG A 35 1.63 19.33 9.78
N ILE A 36 2.30 18.23 10.17
CA ILE A 36 2.51 17.88 11.57
C ILE A 36 3.32 18.96 12.30
N GLY A 37 4.39 19.44 11.68
CA GLY A 37 5.23 20.47 12.29
C GLY A 37 4.53 21.81 12.46
N LEU A 38 3.80 22.26 11.43
CA LEU A 38 2.98 23.47 11.48
C LEU A 38 1.89 23.34 12.55
N ALA A 39 1.19 22.20 12.63
CA ALA A 39 0.17 21.94 13.65
C ALA A 39 0.74 21.94 15.08
N CYS A 40 2.02 21.60 15.26
CA CYS A 40 2.71 21.64 16.55
C CYS A 40 3.29 23.03 16.91
N GLY A 41 3.15 24.01 16.02
CA GLY A 41 3.62 25.38 16.20
C GLY A 41 5.10 25.60 15.84
N MET A 42 5.63 24.83 14.88
CA MET A 42 6.90 25.17 14.21
C MET A 42 6.65 26.28 13.17
N ASP A 43 7.64 27.14 12.96
CA ASP A 43 7.53 28.23 11.98
C ASP A 43 7.69 27.69 10.55
N GLU A 44 8.65 26.79 10.36
CA GLU A 44 8.92 26.17 9.06
C GLU A 44 9.47 24.74 9.23
N VAL A 45 9.14 23.88 8.28
CA VAL A 45 9.64 22.49 8.23
C VAL A 45 10.06 22.16 6.81
N GLU A 46 11.33 21.85 6.64
CA GLU A 46 11.89 21.32 5.39
C GLU A 46 12.16 19.82 5.51
N VAL A 47 11.92 19.10 4.41
CA VAL A 47 12.07 17.65 4.36
C VAL A 47 12.84 17.27 3.10
N SER A 48 13.86 16.44 3.25
CA SER A 48 14.60 15.83 2.16
C SER A 48 14.63 14.32 2.33
N LEU A 49 14.26 13.59 1.27
CA LEU A 49 14.10 12.15 1.25
C LEU A 49 15.17 11.52 0.36
N THR A 50 15.79 10.46 0.85
CA THR A 50 16.75 9.62 0.14
C THR A 50 16.27 8.17 0.21
N ALA A 51 16.71 7.31 -0.72
CA ALA A 51 16.28 5.91 -0.82
C ALA A 51 16.31 5.08 0.49
N ASN A 52 17.15 5.43 1.47
CA ASN A 52 17.24 4.70 2.74
C ASN A 52 17.36 5.64 3.97
N ALA A 53 17.07 6.93 3.79
CA ALA A 53 17.22 7.93 4.83
C ALA A 53 16.26 9.09 4.61
N LEU A 54 15.83 9.71 5.70
CA LEU A 54 15.14 10.99 5.68
C LEU A 54 15.94 12.00 6.48
N VAL A 55 15.86 13.25 6.03
CA VAL A 55 16.40 14.42 6.69
C VAL A 55 15.23 15.38 6.88
N VAL A 56 15.03 15.83 8.11
CA VAL A 56 14.03 16.85 8.44
C VAL A 56 14.71 18.00 9.16
N THR A 57 14.39 19.21 8.75
CA THR A 57 14.86 20.44 9.36
C THR A 57 13.66 21.22 9.86
N THR A 58 13.64 21.53 11.15
CA THR A 58 12.55 22.29 11.79
C THR A 58 13.07 23.61 12.30
N LEU A 59 12.44 24.71 11.89
CA LEU A 59 12.72 26.07 12.34
C LEU A 59 11.70 26.47 13.41
N TYR A 60 12.19 26.99 14.54
CA TYR A 60 11.37 27.54 15.61
C TYR A 60 12.07 28.71 16.28
N LYS A 61 11.48 29.91 16.23
CA LYS A 61 12.02 31.14 16.83
C LYS A 61 13.51 31.34 16.52
N ASP A 62 13.86 31.28 15.24
CA ASP A 62 15.23 31.45 14.73
C ASP A 62 16.22 30.33 15.13
N HIS A 63 15.74 29.28 15.80
CA HIS A 63 16.51 28.09 16.11
C HIS A 63 16.20 26.98 15.11
N CYS A 64 17.23 26.48 14.45
CA CYS A 64 17.12 25.42 13.46
C CYS A 64 17.61 24.09 14.05
N ILE A 65 16.81 23.03 13.93
CA ILE A 65 17.19 21.66 14.30
C ILE A 65 17.02 20.75 13.10
N THR A 66 18.13 20.16 12.65
CA THR A 66 18.12 19.11 11.63
C THR A 66 18.23 17.74 12.29
N THR A 67 17.30 16.84 11.96
CA THR A 67 17.25 15.46 12.42
C THR A 67 17.30 14.51 11.22
N THR A 68 18.22 13.56 11.26
CA THR A 68 18.33 12.51 10.23
C THR A 68 17.93 11.16 10.81
N ARG A 69 17.23 10.35 10.01
CA ARG A 69 16.82 8.99 10.39
C ARG A 69 17.02 8.03 9.23
N ARG A 70 17.58 6.86 9.53
CA ARG A 70 17.67 5.74 8.59
C ARG A 70 16.30 5.06 8.49
N CYS A 71 15.87 4.78 7.26
CA CYS A 71 14.54 4.27 6.96
C CYS A 71 14.65 2.90 6.29
N PRO A 72 14.89 1.82 7.05
CA PRO A 72 14.98 0.49 6.47
C PRO A 72 13.65 0.11 5.82
N ASP A 73 13.70 -0.44 4.61
CA ASP A 73 12.53 -0.93 3.90
C ASP A 73 11.88 -2.08 4.69
N ARG A 74 10.58 -1.92 5.01
CA ARG A 74 9.76 -2.90 5.73
C ARG A 74 8.64 -3.46 4.88
N GLY A 75 8.65 -3.19 3.57
CA GLY A 75 7.57 -3.55 2.66
C GLY A 75 6.32 -2.65 2.78
N ILE A 76 5.48 -2.73 1.74
CA ILE A 76 4.31 -1.86 1.58
C ILE A 76 3.23 -2.21 2.61
N ASN A 77 2.88 -1.26 3.48
CA ASN A 77 1.76 -1.41 4.43
C ASN A 77 0.88 -0.16 4.46
N MET A 78 -0.19 -0.18 3.67
CA MET A 78 -1.09 0.95 3.52
C MET A 78 -1.85 1.32 4.80
N ARG A 79 -2.11 0.36 5.71
CA ARG A 79 -2.79 0.67 6.98
C ARG A 79 -1.94 1.57 7.87
N VAL A 80 -0.63 1.33 7.92
CA VAL A 80 0.30 2.20 8.68
C VAL A 80 0.29 3.60 8.10
N ILE A 81 0.31 3.73 6.77
CA ILE A 81 0.25 5.02 6.08
C ILE A 81 -1.05 5.77 6.44
N THR A 82 -2.20 5.10 6.32
CA THR A 82 -3.50 5.70 6.63
C THR A 82 -3.64 6.10 8.11
N GLU A 83 -3.11 5.30 9.04
CA GLU A 83 -3.14 5.64 10.47
C GLU A 83 -2.23 6.84 10.79
N VAL A 84 -1.04 6.92 10.20
CA VAL A 84 -0.18 8.10 10.35
C VAL A 84 -0.86 9.35 9.76
N GLN A 85 -1.50 9.24 8.59
CA GLN A 85 -2.30 10.32 8.01
C GLN A 85 -3.45 10.73 8.93
N ARG A 86 -4.17 9.76 9.51
CA ARG A 86 -5.27 10.02 10.45
C ARG A 86 -4.77 10.78 11.69
N ILE A 87 -3.61 10.40 12.23
CA ILE A 87 -2.98 11.09 13.36
C ILE A 87 -2.63 12.53 12.98
N CYS A 88 -2.06 12.78 11.79
CA CYS A 88 -1.79 14.13 11.28
C CYS A 88 -3.06 14.98 11.25
N ILE A 89 -4.15 14.45 10.70
CA ILE A 89 -5.43 15.18 10.61
C ILE A 89 -6.00 15.47 12.00
N MET A 90 -5.89 14.53 12.96
CA MET A 90 -6.34 14.74 14.33
C MET A 90 -5.51 15.81 15.07
N LEU A 91 -4.20 15.86 14.78
CA LEU A 91 -3.27 16.85 15.30
C LEU A 91 -3.60 18.25 14.75
N GLU A 92 -3.84 18.38 13.45
CA GLU A 92 -4.24 19.65 12.81
C GLU A 92 -5.58 20.18 13.34
N LYS A 93 -6.52 19.29 13.66
CA LYS A 93 -7.82 19.67 14.24
C LYS A 93 -7.72 20.08 15.73
N GLY A 94 -6.54 20.05 16.33
CA GLY A 94 -6.33 20.37 17.75
C GLY A 94 -6.96 19.36 18.72
N ILE A 95 -7.35 18.18 18.24
CA ILE A 95 -7.98 17.12 19.04
C ILE A 95 -6.91 16.34 19.81
N LEU A 96 -5.66 16.36 19.33
CA LEU A 96 -4.55 15.58 19.86
C LEU A 96 -3.37 16.48 20.21
N ASN A 97 -2.78 16.29 21.38
CA ASN A 97 -1.49 16.92 21.74
C ASN A 97 -0.31 16.12 21.17
N PHE A 98 0.86 16.74 21.04
CA PHE A 98 2.07 16.10 20.51
C PHE A 98 2.48 14.83 21.29
N GLU A 99 2.30 14.79 22.62
CA GLU A 99 2.54 13.57 23.43
C GLU A 99 1.56 12.44 23.10
N LEU A 100 0.27 12.77 22.96
CA LEU A 100 -0.76 11.78 22.59
C LEU A 100 -0.57 11.26 21.16
N ALA A 101 -0.10 12.12 20.26
CA ALA A 101 0.30 11.73 18.91
C ALA A 101 1.48 10.76 18.94
N GLN A 102 2.49 11.00 19.79
CA GLN A 102 3.62 10.09 19.95
C GLN A 102 3.19 8.71 20.46
N THR A 103 2.36 8.67 21.51
CA THR A 103 1.84 7.40 22.06
C THR A 103 1.01 6.63 21.05
N LYS A 104 0.17 7.33 20.25
CA LYS A 104 -0.59 6.67 19.17
C LYS A 104 0.33 6.13 18.07
N LEU A 105 1.39 6.86 17.74
CA LEU A 105 2.38 6.44 16.75
C LEU A 105 3.11 5.16 17.19
N ASP A 106 3.48 5.06 18.47
CA ASP A 106 4.13 3.88 19.04
C ASP A 106 3.20 2.66 19.13
N ASN A 107 1.88 2.87 19.22
CA ASN A 107 0.90 1.80 19.26
C ASN A 107 0.44 1.31 17.87
N ILE A 108 1.00 1.82 16.77
CA ILE A 108 0.63 1.36 15.41
C ILE A 108 1.17 -0.06 15.21
N THR A 109 0.31 -1.05 15.43
CA THR A 109 0.58 -2.45 15.10
C THR A 109 0.12 -2.77 13.68
N PRO A 110 0.98 -3.38 12.85
CA PRO A 110 0.62 -3.81 11.51
C PRO A 110 -0.24 -5.09 11.56
N GLU A 111 -1.55 -4.93 11.73
CA GLU A 111 -2.51 -6.03 11.58
C GLU A 111 -2.58 -6.50 10.12
N ARG A 112 -2.39 -7.81 9.90
CA ARG A 112 -2.48 -8.43 8.58
C ARG A 112 -3.94 -8.71 8.23
N TYR A 113 -4.41 -8.15 7.12
CA TYR A 113 -5.74 -8.43 6.60
C TYR A 113 -5.86 -9.93 6.25
N ASN A 114 -7.01 -10.54 6.52
CA ASN A 114 -7.22 -11.97 6.28
C ASN A 114 -7.13 -12.27 4.78
N ARG A 115 -6.10 -13.02 4.38
CA ARG A 115 -5.73 -13.34 2.99
C ARG A 115 -6.90 -13.85 2.16
N TRP A 116 -7.71 -14.71 2.78
CA TRP A 116 -8.87 -15.36 2.18
C TRP A 116 -9.95 -14.37 1.72
N LEU A 117 -10.14 -13.25 2.43
CA LEU A 117 -11.17 -12.26 2.08
C LEU A 117 -10.78 -11.49 0.80
N VAL A 118 -9.50 -11.14 0.67
CA VAL A 118 -8.98 -10.45 -0.52
C VAL A 118 -9.06 -11.34 -1.76
N VAL A 119 -8.76 -12.64 -1.62
CA VAL A 119 -8.88 -13.62 -2.70
C VAL A 119 -10.33 -13.71 -3.19
N GLY A 120 -11.28 -13.79 -2.26
CA GLY A 120 -12.71 -13.85 -2.58
C GLY A 120 -13.21 -12.61 -3.34
N MET A 121 -12.85 -11.41 -2.89
CA MET A 121 -13.29 -10.16 -3.53
C MET A 121 -12.74 -9.99 -4.96
N ILE A 122 -11.47 -10.31 -5.18
CA ILE A 122 -10.84 -10.18 -6.50
C ILE A 122 -11.39 -11.23 -7.47
N GLY A 123 -11.52 -12.48 -7.02
CA GLY A 123 -12.12 -13.55 -7.83
C GLY A 123 -13.53 -13.19 -8.28
N LEU A 124 -14.34 -12.64 -7.37
CA LEU A 124 -15.73 -12.25 -7.66
C LEU A 124 -15.78 -11.07 -8.65
N SER A 125 -14.87 -10.10 -8.53
CA SER A 125 -14.80 -8.96 -9.47
C SER A 125 -14.44 -9.40 -10.89
N CYS A 126 -13.43 -10.26 -11.05
CA CYS A 126 -13.04 -10.80 -12.35
C CYS A 126 -14.11 -11.72 -12.95
N ALA A 127 -14.76 -12.54 -12.13
CA ALA A 127 -15.85 -13.40 -12.56
C ALA A 127 -17.05 -12.58 -13.07
N SER A 128 -17.48 -11.56 -12.32
CA SER A 128 -18.55 -10.64 -12.75
C SER A 128 -18.23 -9.93 -14.07
N PHE A 129 -16.97 -9.54 -14.30
CA PHE A 129 -16.56 -8.96 -15.58
C PHE A 129 -16.67 -9.96 -16.74
N SER A 130 -16.27 -11.22 -16.53
CA SER A 130 -16.40 -12.26 -17.55
C SER A 130 -17.86 -12.59 -17.90
N HIS A 131 -18.76 -12.52 -16.92
CA HIS A 131 -20.20 -12.67 -17.15
C HIS A 131 -20.78 -11.48 -17.92
N LEU A 132 -20.34 -10.25 -17.60
CA LEU A 132 -20.76 -9.05 -18.33
C LEU A 132 -20.27 -9.05 -19.79
N ALA A 133 -19.11 -9.66 -20.06
CA ALA A 133 -18.56 -9.83 -21.40
C ALA A 133 -19.24 -10.93 -22.25
N GLY A 134 -20.34 -11.52 -21.75
CA GLY A 134 -21.11 -12.56 -22.46
C GLY A 134 -20.64 -14.00 -22.18
N GLY A 135 -19.87 -14.21 -21.10
CA GLY A 135 -19.48 -15.55 -20.66
C GLY A 135 -20.61 -16.32 -19.98
N ASP A 136 -20.73 -17.61 -20.28
CA ASP A 136 -21.68 -18.54 -19.65
C ASP A 136 -21.36 -18.77 -18.16
N LEU A 137 -22.30 -19.34 -17.39
CA LEU A 137 -22.11 -19.67 -15.96
C LEU A 137 -20.89 -20.57 -15.74
N GLN A 138 -20.57 -21.43 -16.71
CA GLN A 138 -19.33 -22.24 -16.68
C GLN A 138 -18.05 -21.40 -16.81
N VAL A 139 -18.07 -20.36 -17.64
CA VAL A 139 -16.94 -19.42 -17.79
C VAL A 139 -16.77 -18.65 -16.49
N PHE A 140 -17.86 -18.16 -15.88
CA PHE A 140 -17.84 -17.46 -14.60
C PHE A 140 -17.13 -18.27 -13.49
N ILE A 141 -17.46 -19.56 -13.34
CA ILE A 141 -16.85 -20.44 -12.33
C ILE A 141 -15.36 -20.66 -12.61
N MET A 142 -14.98 -20.86 -13.87
CA MET A 142 -13.57 -21.03 -14.24
C MET A 142 -12.74 -19.77 -14.04
N THR A 143 -13.25 -18.59 -14.41
CA THR A 143 -12.55 -17.32 -14.19
C THR A 143 -12.40 -17.03 -12.69
N PHE A 144 -13.41 -17.38 -11.89
CA PHE A 144 -13.36 -17.26 -10.43
C PHE A 144 -12.24 -18.13 -9.84
N ILE A 145 -12.19 -19.41 -10.19
CA ILE A 145 -11.17 -20.36 -9.70
C ILE A 145 -9.77 -19.95 -10.17
N ALA A 146 -9.60 -19.59 -11.44
CA ALA A 146 -8.32 -19.15 -11.99
C ALA A 146 -7.81 -17.88 -11.30
N SER A 147 -8.67 -16.89 -11.08
CA SER A 147 -8.32 -15.63 -10.41
C SER A 147 -8.05 -15.85 -8.91
N ALA A 148 -8.82 -16.71 -8.25
CA ALA A 148 -8.62 -17.05 -6.85
C ALA A 148 -7.27 -17.76 -6.62
N ILE A 149 -6.94 -18.76 -7.43
CA ILE A 149 -5.66 -19.49 -7.36
C ILE A 149 -4.51 -18.53 -7.68
N GLY A 150 -4.61 -17.71 -8.73
CA GLY A 150 -3.60 -16.71 -9.06
C GLY A 150 -3.35 -15.73 -7.92
N MET A 151 -4.41 -15.29 -7.23
CA MET A 151 -4.28 -14.40 -6.08
C MET A 151 -3.69 -15.08 -4.84
N ILE A 152 -4.02 -16.36 -4.59
CA ILE A 152 -3.40 -17.17 -3.52
C ILE A 152 -1.89 -17.31 -3.74
N VAL A 153 -1.47 -17.66 -4.95
CA VAL A 153 -0.06 -17.79 -5.33
C VAL A 153 0.66 -16.46 -5.14
N ARG A 154 0.04 -15.36 -5.60
CA ARG A 154 0.59 -14.01 -5.46
C ARG A 154 0.76 -13.59 -4.00
N GLN A 155 -0.18 -13.96 -3.12
CA GLN A 155 -0.13 -13.66 -1.69
C GLN A 155 0.90 -14.52 -0.94
N GLU A 156 1.04 -15.81 -1.28
CA GLU A 156 2.06 -16.69 -0.70
C GLU A 156 3.47 -16.26 -1.07
N ILE A 157 3.71 -15.88 -2.33
CA ILE A 157 5.01 -15.38 -2.77
C ILE A 157 5.30 -13.99 -2.19
N GLY A 158 4.27 -13.12 -2.11
CA GLY A 158 4.37 -11.81 -1.50
C GLY A 158 4.75 -11.85 -0.01
N HIS A 159 4.38 -12.93 0.70
CA HIS A 159 4.76 -13.13 2.10
C HIS A 159 6.23 -13.51 2.28
N ARG A 160 6.87 -14.07 1.25
CA ARG A 160 8.24 -14.58 1.30
C ARG A 160 9.32 -13.59 0.89
N HIS A 161 8.99 -12.30 0.69
CA HIS A 161 9.94 -11.23 0.33
C HIS A 161 10.76 -11.49 -0.94
N PHE A 162 10.32 -12.37 -1.85
CA PHE A 162 11.00 -12.54 -3.14
C PHE A 162 10.73 -11.34 -4.06
N ASN A 163 11.76 -10.96 -4.83
CA ASN A 163 11.78 -9.82 -5.76
C ASN A 163 10.43 -9.69 -6.51
N PRO A 164 9.72 -8.55 -6.45
CA PRO A 164 8.40 -8.35 -7.05
C PRO A 164 8.29 -8.84 -8.50
N LEU A 165 9.37 -8.70 -9.27
CA LEU A 165 9.48 -9.19 -10.65
C LEU A 165 9.27 -10.71 -10.78
N LEU A 166 9.80 -11.49 -9.84
CA LEU A 166 9.68 -12.94 -9.81
C LEU A 166 8.25 -13.37 -9.45
N ASN A 167 7.58 -12.61 -8.57
CA ASN A 167 6.17 -12.82 -8.26
C ASN A 167 5.28 -12.57 -9.48
N PHE A 168 5.52 -11.48 -10.24
CA PHE A 168 4.82 -11.21 -11.49
C PHE A 168 5.03 -12.31 -12.53
N ALA A 169 6.27 -12.79 -12.71
CA ALA A 169 6.59 -13.85 -13.66
C ALA A 169 5.91 -15.17 -13.31
N VAL A 170 5.95 -15.60 -12.05
CA VAL A 170 5.31 -16.85 -11.59
C VAL A 170 3.79 -16.75 -11.65
N THR A 171 3.21 -15.61 -11.26
CA THR A 171 1.76 -15.41 -11.35
C THR A 171 1.30 -15.44 -12.81
N ALA A 172 2.03 -14.81 -13.72
CA ALA A 172 1.73 -14.86 -15.15
C ALA A 172 1.85 -16.29 -15.70
N PHE A 173 2.89 -17.03 -15.33
CA PHE A 173 3.08 -18.42 -15.76
C PHE A 173 1.94 -19.33 -15.28
N VAL A 174 1.56 -19.22 -14.00
CA VAL A 174 0.46 -20.01 -13.42
C VAL A 174 -0.88 -19.63 -14.05
N THR A 175 -1.15 -18.33 -14.25
CA THR A 175 -2.36 -17.87 -14.93
C THR A 175 -2.40 -18.36 -16.38
N SER A 176 -1.31 -18.24 -17.14
CA SER A 176 -1.23 -18.73 -18.52
C SER A 176 -1.37 -20.24 -18.60
N PHE A 177 -0.84 -21.00 -17.63
CA PHE A 177 -0.98 -22.45 -17.59
C PHE A 177 -2.42 -22.87 -17.30
N ILE A 178 -3.09 -22.21 -16.35
CA ILE A 178 -4.50 -22.47 -16.03
C ILE A 178 -5.41 -22.05 -17.20
N SER A 179 -5.16 -20.89 -17.82
CA SER A 179 -5.88 -20.47 -19.03
C SER A 179 -5.66 -21.42 -20.19
N ALA A 180 -4.44 -21.94 -20.39
CA ALA A 180 -4.16 -22.94 -21.42
C ALA A 180 -4.90 -24.26 -21.17
N GLN A 181 -4.98 -24.70 -19.91
CA GLN A 181 -5.78 -25.88 -19.53
C GLN A 181 -7.28 -25.64 -19.75
N ALA A 182 -7.80 -24.44 -19.45
CA ALA A 182 -9.20 -24.08 -19.70
C ALA A 182 -9.56 -24.12 -21.21
N VAL A 183 -8.63 -23.73 -22.09
CA VAL A 183 -8.80 -23.84 -23.55
C VAL A 183 -8.76 -25.31 -24.00
N VAL A 184 -7.89 -26.13 -23.42
CA VAL A 184 -7.76 -27.57 -23.75
C VAL A 184 -8.99 -28.37 -23.32
N PHE A 185 -9.66 -28.00 -22.21
CA PHE A 185 -10.86 -28.67 -21.72
C PHE A 185 -12.18 -28.24 -22.43
N GLN A 186 -12.15 -27.35 -23.44
CA GLN A 186 -13.34 -26.93 -24.21
C GLN A 186 -14.54 -26.43 -23.38
N ILE A 187 -14.32 -25.79 -22.24
CA ILE A 187 -15.41 -25.19 -21.45
C ILE A 187 -15.52 -23.70 -21.82
N GLY A 188 -16.24 -23.40 -22.90
CA GLY A 188 -16.60 -22.03 -23.30
C GLY A 188 -16.63 -21.77 -24.81
N ASN A 189 -17.74 -22.19 -25.44
CA ASN A 189 -18.27 -21.91 -26.79
C ASN A 189 -17.29 -21.75 -27.98
N GLN A 190 -17.51 -22.57 -29.01
CA GLN A 190 -16.96 -22.40 -30.36
C GLN A 190 -17.32 -21.03 -30.96
N LEU A 191 -16.59 -19.96 -30.64
CA LEU A 191 -16.71 -18.68 -31.36
C LEU A 191 -16.14 -18.74 -32.78
N ILE A 192 -15.48 -19.83 -33.16
CA ILE A 192 -14.85 -20.00 -34.48
C ILE A 192 -15.85 -20.42 -35.58
N LEU A 193 -17.04 -20.93 -35.26
CA LEU A 193 -17.99 -21.38 -36.30
C LEU A 193 -19.00 -20.33 -36.79
N LEU A 194 -19.20 -19.22 -36.08
CA LEU A 194 -20.17 -18.18 -36.49
C LEU A 194 -19.61 -17.13 -37.47
N TRP A 195 -18.29 -17.06 -37.68
CA TRP A 195 -17.67 -16.14 -38.65
C TRP A 195 -17.58 -16.68 -40.07
N HIS A 196 -17.76 -17.98 -40.30
CA HIS A 196 -17.70 -18.54 -41.66
C HIS A 196 -19.05 -18.50 -42.41
N HIS A 197 -20.19 -18.36 -41.73
CA HIS A 197 -21.51 -18.39 -42.40
C HIS A 197 -22.03 -16.99 -42.80
N ARG A 198 -21.17 -15.96 -42.82
CA ARG A 198 -21.59 -14.58 -43.12
C ARG A 198 -20.77 -13.91 -44.25
N TYR A 199 -20.33 -14.71 -45.21
CA TYR A 199 -19.95 -14.28 -46.56
C TYR A 199 -20.52 -15.26 -47.58
#